data_AF-A9U293-F1
#
_entry.id   AF-A9U293-F1
#
_cell.length_a   1.000
_cell.length_b   1.000
_cell.length_c   1.000
_cell.angle_alpha   90.00
_cell.angle_beta   90.00
_cell.angle_gamma   90.00
#
_symmetry.space_group_name_H-M   'P 1'
#
loop_
_entity.id
_entity.type
_entity.pdbx_description
1 polymer ?
#
loop_
_entity_poly.entity_id
_entity_poly.type
_entity_poly.pdbx_seq_one_letter_code
_entity_poly.pdbx_strand_id
1 'polypeptide(L)'
;MGSSGRACCSILMLMVLLAVPALAGKSCNSKRVEHTATFLSPGMKFRPGDVKIKYFNVDAPAEYFATVDFNAELVWENGEPVLQSDMYLHHWSMLEYAIPAGAAKLVGNELLEEVKRSPPHVYHRKPWDGVGRELKQAWAMGGESRHLNFAMPAPYGLECGGDGISTQWVLNVHGVDIRGAVHKTGCYECQCNSFTGYDANLPDGYLGGMKCCPDGARCLLRDDFNGDDALMERTVHLKYTWTYTALDECVVPLQHVGLDVLGDDANTIEYTIEGHCNAEDFLKPECVDVRESIIEAEHGGDVVYVVAHLHTYSLGSTLWGEDGRLICRSDPVYGEGNTAGNESGYVVSIQHCNPALMAGEFGKIAKGEKLRFQVRYSKVDGPHTGVMGVAFMKVAETQLGNPAAIRSITNLRI
;
A
#
# COMPACT_ATOMS: atom_id res chain seq x y z
N MET A 1 -36.24 82.04 37.19
CA MET A 1 -36.15 81.10 38.32
C MET A 1 -37.36 80.18 38.29
N GLY A 2 -37.16 78.86 38.35
CA GLY A 2 -38.17 77.80 38.55
C GLY A 2 -39.03 77.48 37.31
N SER A 3 -38.81 76.40 36.56
CA SER A 3 -39.01 74.96 36.86
C SER A 3 -40.46 74.56 37.17
N SER A 4 -41.15 73.91 36.23
CA SER A 4 -41.35 72.46 36.27
C SER A 4 -42.24 72.02 35.09
N GLY A 5 -41.79 71.03 34.34
CA GLY A 5 -42.52 70.39 33.26
C GLY A 5 -41.89 69.04 33.00
N ARG A 6 -42.46 68.00 33.61
CA ARG A 6 -42.10 66.60 33.38
C ARG A 6 -42.49 66.22 31.94
N ALA A 7 -41.57 65.67 31.16
CA ALA A 7 -41.92 64.91 29.96
C ALA A 7 -40.87 63.84 29.65
N CYS A 8 -41.38 62.61 29.53
CA CYS A 8 -40.90 61.43 28.81
C CYS A 8 -39.39 61.11 28.77
N CYS A 9 -39.01 60.15 29.60
CA CYS A 9 -37.83 59.31 29.36
C CYS A 9 -38.26 58.14 28.44
N SER A 10 -38.07 58.30 27.12
CA SER A 10 -38.17 57.18 26.18
C SER A 10 -36.79 56.54 26.06
N ILE A 11 -36.58 55.43 26.77
CA ILE A 11 -35.40 54.57 26.61
C ILE A 11 -35.65 53.70 25.38
N LEU A 12 -35.00 54.03 24.27
CA LEU A 12 -34.92 53.20 23.07
C LEU A 12 -33.95 52.04 23.37
N MET A 13 -34.45 50.89 23.80
CA MET A 13 -33.64 49.66 23.86
C MET A 13 -33.34 49.20 22.42
N LEU A 14 -32.13 49.46 21.97
CA LEU A 14 -31.59 48.91 20.73
C LEU A 14 -31.22 47.44 20.98
N MET A 15 -32.12 46.51 20.66
CA MET A 15 -31.79 45.08 20.61
C MET A 15 -30.92 44.83 19.38
N VAL A 16 -29.61 44.82 19.57
CA VAL A 16 -28.66 44.26 18.61
C VAL A 16 -28.79 42.74 18.70
N LEU A 17 -29.65 42.15 17.86
CA LEU A 17 -29.58 40.72 17.56
C LEU A 17 -28.26 40.46 16.85
N LEU A 18 -27.26 39.99 17.60
CA LEU A 18 -26.12 39.28 17.03
C LEU A 18 -26.67 38.04 16.34
N ALA A 19 -26.84 38.12 15.02
CA ALA A 19 -27.02 36.96 14.18
C ALA A 19 -25.71 36.16 14.24
N VAL A 20 -25.60 35.28 15.24
CA VAL A 20 -24.65 34.18 15.19
C VAL A 20 -25.14 33.31 14.03
N PRO A 21 -24.38 33.14 12.94
CA PRO A 21 -24.73 32.13 11.96
C PRO A 21 -24.76 30.82 12.72
N ALA A 22 -25.93 30.19 12.83
CA ALA A 22 -25.96 28.79 13.17
C ALA A 22 -25.11 28.11 12.10
N LEU A 23 -23.91 27.67 12.47
CA LEU A 23 -23.17 26.68 11.71
C LEU A 23 -24.11 25.49 11.60
N ALA A 24 -24.89 25.46 10.52
CA ALA A 24 -25.58 24.26 10.10
C ALA A 24 -24.45 23.30 9.72
N GLY A 25 -23.95 22.56 10.71
CA GLY A 25 -22.97 21.51 10.48
C GLY A 25 -23.53 20.61 9.38
N LYS A 26 -22.74 20.37 8.33
CA LYS A 26 -23.16 19.53 7.22
C LYS A 26 -23.41 18.16 7.83
N SER A 27 -24.65 17.69 7.76
CA SER A 27 -24.97 16.36 8.26
C SER A 27 -24.29 15.35 7.35
N CYS A 28 -23.29 14.62 7.86
CA CYS A 28 -22.60 13.54 7.15
C CYS A 28 -23.46 12.28 6.93
N ASN A 29 -24.77 12.45 6.76
CA ASN A 29 -25.75 11.41 6.51
C ASN A 29 -25.98 11.15 5.01
N SER A 30 -25.36 11.92 4.12
CA SER A 30 -25.40 11.63 2.68
C SER A 30 -24.49 10.45 2.36
N LYS A 31 -24.98 9.50 1.57
CA LYS A 31 -24.12 8.47 0.94
C LYS A 31 -22.92 9.17 0.30
N ARG A 32 -21.71 8.70 0.61
CA ARG A 32 -20.47 9.15 -0.03
C ARG A 32 -20.64 9.03 -1.55
N VAL A 33 -20.37 10.11 -2.28
CA VAL A 33 -20.33 10.09 -3.75
C VAL A 33 -18.91 9.68 -4.16
N GLU A 34 -18.80 8.55 -4.83
CA GLU A 34 -17.52 8.01 -5.28
C GLU A 34 -17.36 8.21 -6.80
N HIS A 35 -16.14 8.50 -7.19
CA HIS A 35 -15.69 8.65 -8.57
C HIS A 35 -14.58 7.64 -8.84
N THR A 36 -14.46 7.19 -10.09
CA THR A 36 -13.43 6.24 -10.48
C THR A 36 -12.68 6.77 -11.70
N ALA A 37 -11.35 6.70 -11.66
CA ALA A 37 -10.48 7.01 -12.77
C ALA A 37 -9.51 5.86 -13.02
N THR A 38 -9.28 5.51 -14.28
CA THR A 38 -8.33 4.46 -14.68
C THR A 38 -7.23 5.05 -15.53
N PHE A 39 -5.99 4.63 -15.24
CA PHE A 39 -4.78 5.15 -15.84
C PHE A 39 -3.89 4.00 -16.30
N LEU A 40 -2.97 4.32 -17.20
CA LEU A 40 -1.89 3.42 -17.62
C LEU A 40 -0.56 4.11 -17.33
N SER A 41 0.40 3.37 -16.79
CA SER A 41 1.79 3.82 -16.76
C SER A 41 2.32 4.00 -18.19
N PRO A 42 3.41 4.74 -18.39
CA PRO A 42 4.20 4.61 -19.62
C PRO A 42 4.55 3.14 -19.89
N GLY A 43 4.61 2.78 -21.18
CA GLY A 43 4.88 1.41 -21.61
C GLY A 43 6.30 0.98 -21.30
N MET A 44 6.44 -0.22 -20.75
CA MET A 44 7.72 -0.86 -20.47
C MET A 44 7.91 -2.01 -21.46
N LYS A 45 8.98 -1.93 -22.26
CA LYS A 45 9.32 -2.93 -23.27
C LYS A 45 10.24 -3.99 -22.70
N PHE A 46 9.81 -5.25 -22.66
CA PHE A 46 10.56 -6.38 -22.13
C PHE A 46 10.89 -7.40 -23.21
N ARG A 47 12.14 -7.88 -23.19
CA ARG A 47 12.52 -9.14 -23.82
C ARG A 47 12.47 -10.26 -22.78
N PRO A 48 12.36 -11.53 -23.21
CA PRO A 48 12.42 -12.67 -22.31
C PRO A 48 13.61 -12.61 -21.36
N GLY A 49 13.36 -12.73 -20.06
CA GLY A 49 14.36 -12.66 -19.00
C GLY A 49 14.65 -11.26 -18.46
N ASP A 50 14.23 -10.17 -19.10
CA ASP A 50 14.54 -8.82 -18.64
C ASP A 50 13.94 -8.52 -17.26
N VAL A 51 14.73 -7.88 -16.38
CA VAL A 51 14.26 -7.24 -15.16
C VAL A 51 14.19 -5.73 -15.38
N LYS A 52 13.07 -5.11 -14.99
CA LYS A 52 12.93 -3.65 -15.05
C LYS A 52 12.31 -3.10 -13.79
N ILE A 53 12.96 -2.09 -13.24
CA ILE A 53 12.50 -1.29 -12.11
C ILE A 53 12.38 0.14 -12.62
N LYS A 54 11.16 0.57 -12.93
CA LYS A 54 10.89 1.89 -13.51
C LYS A 54 10.14 2.78 -12.54
N TYR A 55 10.42 4.08 -12.63
CA TYR A 55 9.80 5.12 -11.82
C TYR A 55 9.21 6.17 -12.75
N PHE A 56 7.96 6.56 -12.50
CA PHE A 56 7.19 7.48 -13.31
C PHE A 56 6.56 8.56 -12.44
N ASN A 57 6.58 9.80 -12.90
CA ASN A 57 5.65 10.80 -12.40
C ASN A 57 4.27 10.47 -12.97
N VAL A 58 3.25 10.46 -12.11
CA VAL A 58 1.87 10.21 -12.51
C VAL A 58 0.95 11.30 -11.99
N ASP A 59 -0.14 11.54 -12.71
CA ASP A 59 -1.11 12.55 -12.35
C ASP A 59 -2.16 11.97 -11.40
N ALA A 60 -2.57 12.77 -10.42
CA ALA A 60 -3.69 12.44 -9.55
C ALA A 60 -5.04 12.69 -10.26
N PRO A 61 -6.12 11.98 -9.88
CA PRO A 61 -7.44 12.13 -10.51
C PRO A 61 -8.11 13.48 -10.21
N ALA A 62 -7.67 14.17 -9.16
CA ALA A 62 -8.13 15.50 -8.77
C ALA A 62 -7.03 16.22 -7.99
N GLU A 63 -7.19 17.53 -7.78
CA GLU A 63 -6.26 18.34 -6.98
C GLU A 63 -6.37 18.01 -5.49
N TYR A 64 -7.60 17.87 -4.98
CA TYR A 64 -7.91 17.56 -3.59
C TYR A 64 -9.01 16.50 -3.53
N PHE A 65 -8.72 15.37 -2.89
CA PHE A 65 -9.66 14.25 -2.81
C PHE A 65 -9.28 13.33 -1.65
N ALA A 66 -10.19 12.42 -1.31
CA ALA A 66 -9.88 11.29 -0.45
C ALA A 66 -9.90 10.00 -1.26
N THR A 67 -8.80 9.25 -1.21
CA THR A 67 -8.75 7.89 -1.77
C THR A 67 -9.59 6.97 -0.91
N VAL A 68 -10.46 6.19 -1.54
CA VAL A 68 -11.33 5.23 -0.85
C VAL A 68 -11.15 3.79 -1.37
N ASP A 69 -10.56 3.60 -2.54
CA ASP A 69 -10.10 2.32 -3.05
C ASP A 69 -9.01 2.53 -4.12
N PHE A 70 -8.17 1.54 -4.36
CA PHE A 70 -7.14 1.53 -5.37
C PHE A 70 -6.88 0.11 -5.85
N ASN A 71 -6.79 -0.11 -7.16
CA ASN A 71 -6.43 -1.40 -7.73
C ASN A 71 -5.34 -1.22 -8.80
N ALA A 72 -4.47 -2.21 -8.96
CA ALA A 72 -3.46 -2.20 -10.01
C ALA A 72 -3.15 -3.60 -10.55
N GLU A 73 -2.86 -3.68 -11.85
CA GLU A 73 -2.44 -4.92 -12.50
C GLU A 73 -1.58 -4.64 -13.75
N LEU A 74 -0.75 -5.60 -14.14
CA LEU A 74 -0.08 -5.55 -15.43
C LEU A 74 -1.04 -5.93 -16.57
N VAL A 75 -1.04 -5.11 -17.61
CA VAL A 75 -1.74 -5.37 -18.88
C VAL A 75 -0.77 -5.29 -20.06
N TRP A 76 -1.03 -6.06 -21.09
CA TRP A 76 -0.36 -5.94 -22.38
C TRP A 76 -0.80 -4.64 -23.09
N GLU A 77 -0.11 -4.29 -24.18
CA GLU A 77 -0.45 -3.12 -25.01
C GLU A 77 -1.89 -3.13 -25.55
N ASN A 78 -2.48 -4.31 -25.76
CA ASN A 78 -3.88 -4.46 -26.18
C ASN A 78 -4.89 -4.35 -25.01
N GLY A 79 -4.42 -4.13 -23.77
CA GLY A 79 -5.24 -4.00 -22.56
C GLY A 79 -5.57 -5.31 -21.86
N GLU A 80 -5.19 -6.46 -22.43
CA GLU A 80 -5.45 -7.76 -21.81
C GLU A 80 -4.56 -7.98 -20.58
N PRO A 81 -5.07 -8.60 -19.49
CA PRO A 81 -4.27 -8.94 -18.33
C PRO A 81 -3.08 -9.84 -18.67
N VAL A 82 -1.95 -9.58 -18.01
CA VAL A 82 -0.71 -10.35 -18.21
C VAL A 82 -0.71 -11.60 -17.33
N LEU A 83 -0.22 -12.74 -17.80
CA LEU A 83 0.02 -13.89 -16.91
C LEU A 83 1.25 -13.63 -16.03
N GLN A 84 1.15 -13.90 -14.72
CA GLN A 84 2.30 -13.88 -13.81
C GLN A 84 3.38 -14.89 -14.22
N SER A 85 2.97 -15.98 -14.89
CA SER A 85 3.87 -16.98 -15.46
C SER A 85 4.64 -16.53 -16.70
N ASP A 86 4.29 -15.37 -17.27
CA ASP A 86 4.97 -14.69 -18.37
C ASP A 86 5.77 -13.49 -17.85
N MET A 87 5.09 -12.55 -17.20
CA MET A 87 5.69 -11.37 -16.57
C MET A 87 5.27 -11.35 -15.10
N TYR A 88 6.22 -11.61 -14.21
CA TYR A 88 5.97 -11.51 -12.80
C TYR A 88 5.99 -10.04 -12.37
N LEU A 89 4.88 -9.56 -11.81
CA LEU A 89 4.82 -8.27 -11.15
C LEU A 89 5.38 -8.45 -9.74
N HIS A 90 6.69 -8.22 -9.58
CA HIS A 90 7.34 -8.41 -8.30
C HIS A 90 6.83 -7.42 -7.27
N HIS A 91 6.77 -6.14 -7.64
CA HIS A 91 6.00 -5.14 -6.91
C HIS A 91 5.69 -3.92 -7.79
N TRP A 92 4.72 -3.15 -7.37
CA TRP A 92 4.52 -1.75 -7.71
C TRP A 92 4.40 -0.98 -6.40
N SER A 93 4.72 0.31 -6.45
CA SER A 93 4.38 1.21 -5.36
C SER A 93 3.91 2.57 -5.86
N MET A 94 2.87 3.09 -5.23
CA MET A 94 2.32 4.42 -5.47
C MET A 94 2.64 5.30 -4.27
N LEU A 95 3.45 6.33 -4.49
CA LEU A 95 4.00 7.20 -3.46
C LEU A 95 3.43 8.61 -3.58
N GLU A 96 2.85 9.12 -2.50
CA GLU A 96 2.41 10.50 -2.42
C GLU A 96 3.42 11.36 -1.67
N TYR A 97 3.91 12.39 -2.32
CA TYR A 97 4.73 13.41 -1.70
C TYR A 97 3.95 14.71 -1.55
N ALA A 98 3.86 15.22 -0.33
CA ALA A 98 3.48 16.59 -0.08
C ALA A 98 4.59 17.52 -0.59
N ILE A 99 4.19 18.60 -1.24
CA ILE A 99 5.08 19.63 -1.78
C ILE A 99 4.44 21.01 -1.57
N PRO A 100 5.23 22.11 -1.62
CA PRO A 100 4.68 23.46 -1.57
C PRO A 100 3.64 23.71 -2.68
N ALA A 101 2.57 24.45 -2.35
CA ALA A 101 1.51 24.77 -3.31
C ALA A 101 2.05 25.40 -4.60
N GLY A 102 1.54 24.93 -5.75
CA GLY A 102 1.95 25.42 -7.07
C GLY A 102 3.31 24.91 -7.57
N ALA A 103 4.01 24.06 -6.81
CA ALA A 103 5.34 23.57 -7.16
C ALA A 103 5.34 22.21 -7.90
N ALA A 104 4.19 21.54 -8.07
CA ALA A 104 4.09 20.17 -8.60
C ALA A 104 4.89 19.94 -9.88
N LYS A 105 4.67 20.78 -10.88
CA LYS A 105 5.31 20.64 -12.19
C LYS A 105 6.82 20.96 -12.18
N LEU A 106 7.29 21.78 -11.25
CA LEU A 106 8.70 22.18 -11.12
C LEU A 106 9.50 21.17 -10.30
N VAL A 107 8.89 20.59 -9.27
CA VAL A 107 9.54 19.70 -8.29
C VAL A 107 9.53 18.24 -8.75
N GLY A 108 8.58 17.84 -9.61
CA GLY A 108 8.39 16.43 -9.97
C GLY A 108 9.61 15.73 -10.55
N ASN A 109 10.41 16.37 -11.39
CA ASN A 109 11.59 15.74 -11.98
C ASN A 109 12.74 15.58 -10.96
N GLU A 110 12.96 16.60 -10.13
CA GLU A 110 13.98 16.53 -9.08
C GLU A 110 13.63 15.47 -8.03
N LEU A 111 12.37 15.44 -7.59
CA LEU A 111 11.83 14.42 -6.70
C LEU A 111 11.99 13.02 -7.30
N LEU A 112 11.64 12.82 -8.57
CA LEU A 112 11.77 11.53 -9.23
C LEU A 112 13.21 11.02 -9.24
N GLU A 113 14.19 11.89 -9.55
CA GLU A 113 15.60 11.53 -9.54
C GLU A 113 16.14 11.24 -8.13
N GLU A 114 15.61 11.93 -7.12
CA GLU A 114 15.90 11.63 -5.72
C GLU A 114 15.35 10.27 -5.30
N VAL A 115 14.09 9.98 -5.61
CA VAL A 115 13.45 8.69 -5.33
C VAL A 115 14.20 7.56 -6.01
N LYS A 116 14.66 7.74 -7.26
CA LYS A 116 15.49 6.74 -7.94
C LYS A 116 16.82 6.50 -7.23
N ARG A 117 17.44 7.54 -6.69
CA ARG A 117 18.75 7.47 -6.00
C ARG A 117 18.65 6.87 -4.60
N SER A 118 17.58 7.19 -3.89
CA SER A 118 17.29 6.68 -2.54
C SER A 118 15.80 6.35 -2.43
N PRO A 119 15.37 5.20 -2.96
CA PRO A 119 13.98 4.77 -2.86
C PRO A 119 13.55 4.78 -1.39
N PRO A 120 12.36 5.32 -1.06
CA PRO A 120 11.88 5.25 0.30
C PRO A 120 11.60 3.79 0.66
N HIS A 121 11.93 3.41 1.88
CA HIS A 121 11.33 2.22 2.46
C HIS A 121 9.90 2.59 2.80
N VAL A 122 8.95 2.20 1.95
CA VAL A 122 7.52 2.56 2.12
C VAL A 122 6.91 2.07 3.45
N TYR A 123 7.60 1.15 4.12
CA TYR A 123 7.23 0.56 5.40
C TYR A 123 7.91 1.25 6.61
N HIS A 124 8.93 2.09 6.39
CA HIS A 124 9.57 2.88 7.43
C HIS A 124 9.36 4.38 7.18
N ARG A 125 8.77 5.08 8.14
CA ARG A 125 8.51 6.51 8.00
C ARG A 125 9.83 7.28 7.98
N LYS A 126 10.15 7.92 6.84
CA LYS A 126 11.25 8.91 6.81
C LYS A 126 10.71 10.24 7.35
N PRO A 127 11.43 10.90 8.29
CA PRO A 127 11.07 12.23 8.73
C PRO A 127 11.20 13.25 7.59
N TRP A 128 10.50 14.38 7.75
CA TRP A 128 10.58 15.59 6.95
C TRP A 128 12.02 15.88 6.47
N ASP A 129 12.22 16.03 5.16
CA ASP A 129 13.54 16.18 4.54
C ASP A 129 14.19 17.57 4.77
N GLY A 130 13.48 18.49 5.42
CA GLY A 130 13.95 19.85 5.68
C GLY A 130 13.78 20.81 4.50
N VAL A 131 13.33 20.32 3.32
CA VAL A 131 13.14 21.10 2.09
C VAL A 131 11.67 21.25 1.72
N GLY A 132 10.74 20.85 2.60
CA GLY A 132 9.30 21.02 2.38
C GLY A 132 8.60 19.80 1.82
N ARG A 133 9.25 18.62 1.79
CA ARG A 133 8.70 17.40 1.19
C ARG A 133 8.56 16.29 2.21
N GLU A 134 7.40 15.66 2.23
CA GLU A 134 7.04 14.57 3.16
C GLU A 134 6.35 13.46 2.38
N LEU A 135 6.80 12.21 2.52
CA LEU A 135 6.06 11.04 2.05
C LEU A 135 4.80 10.92 2.93
N LYS A 136 3.63 11.25 2.35
CA LYS A 136 2.35 11.27 3.07
C LYS A 136 1.75 9.88 3.20
N GLN A 137 1.77 9.14 2.10
CA GLN A 137 1.27 7.78 2.05
C GLN A 137 2.00 6.99 0.97
N ALA A 138 2.04 5.69 1.18
CA ALA A 138 2.46 4.73 0.20
C ALA A 138 1.44 3.61 0.10
N TRP A 139 1.41 3.03 -1.09
CA TRP A 139 0.72 1.81 -1.42
C TRP A 139 1.74 0.96 -2.14
N ALA A 140 1.88 -0.30 -1.78
CA ALA A 140 2.73 -1.20 -2.53
C ALA A 140 2.14 -2.60 -2.50
N MET A 141 2.30 -3.31 -3.60
CA MET A 141 1.90 -4.70 -3.72
C MET A 141 2.56 -5.28 -4.96
N GLY A 142 2.46 -6.57 -5.21
CA GLY A 142 2.90 -7.23 -6.43
C GLY A 142 1.75 -7.83 -7.22
N GLY A 143 1.99 -9.02 -7.76
CA GLY A 143 1.04 -9.74 -8.61
C GLY A 143 -0.27 -10.16 -7.91
N GLU A 144 -0.31 -10.15 -6.57
CA GLU A 144 -1.50 -10.47 -5.79
C GLU A 144 -2.55 -9.34 -5.77
N SER A 145 -2.23 -8.19 -6.38
CA SER A 145 -3.12 -7.03 -6.42
C SER A 145 -4.45 -7.26 -7.13
N ARG A 146 -4.53 -8.19 -8.12
CA ARG A 146 -5.70 -8.32 -9.02
C ARG A 146 -7.01 -8.60 -8.32
N HIS A 147 -6.96 -9.44 -7.29
CA HIS A 147 -8.12 -9.83 -6.49
C HIS A 147 -8.02 -9.29 -5.07
N LEU A 148 -7.10 -8.35 -4.83
CA LEU A 148 -7.01 -7.63 -3.57
C LEU A 148 -7.90 -6.40 -3.65
N ASN A 149 -8.74 -6.24 -2.63
CA ASN A 149 -9.63 -5.10 -2.50
C ASN A 149 -9.05 -4.14 -1.45
N PHE A 150 -8.74 -2.91 -1.85
CA PHE A 150 -8.25 -1.88 -0.93
C PHE A 150 -9.35 -0.91 -0.46
N ALA A 151 -10.62 -1.29 -0.63
CA ALA A 151 -11.74 -0.44 -0.28
C ALA A 151 -11.79 -0.15 1.23
N MET A 152 -11.74 1.14 1.54
CA MET A 152 -11.93 1.69 2.87
C MET A 152 -13.41 2.04 3.06
N PRO A 153 -14.08 1.48 4.08
CA PRO A 153 -15.49 1.75 4.30
C PRO A 153 -15.72 3.23 4.63
N ALA A 154 -16.86 3.77 4.20
CA ALA A 154 -17.27 5.10 4.66
C ALA A 154 -17.43 5.11 6.19
N PRO A 155 -17.02 6.19 6.88
CA PRO A 155 -16.59 7.49 6.36
C PRO A 155 -15.07 7.64 6.12
N TYR A 156 -14.28 6.56 6.18
CA TYR A 156 -12.82 6.63 6.14
C TYR A 156 -12.23 6.82 4.74
N GLY A 157 -11.17 7.63 4.62
CA GLY A 157 -10.43 7.83 3.37
C GLY A 157 -9.04 8.41 3.62
N LEU A 158 -8.13 8.17 2.68
CA LEU A 158 -6.79 8.74 2.70
C LEU A 158 -6.81 10.10 2.02
N GLU A 159 -6.56 11.17 2.77
CA GLU A 159 -6.55 12.53 2.25
C GLU A 159 -5.38 12.73 1.30
N CYS A 160 -5.66 13.28 0.13
CA CYS A 160 -4.69 13.62 -0.89
C CYS A 160 -4.73 15.13 -1.13
N GLY A 161 -3.66 15.83 -0.77
CA GLY A 161 -3.55 17.29 -0.83
C GLY A 161 -4.42 18.00 0.21
N GLY A 162 -4.58 19.32 0.05
CA GLY A 162 -5.45 20.16 0.90
C GLY A 162 -4.64 21.10 1.77
N ASP A 163 -5.31 22.06 2.44
CA ASP A 163 -4.70 22.98 3.42
C ASP A 163 -3.41 23.70 2.95
N GLY A 164 -3.35 24.09 1.66
CA GLY A 164 -2.19 24.76 1.08
C GLY A 164 -1.02 23.85 0.72
N ILE A 165 -1.25 22.53 0.71
CA ILE A 165 -0.31 21.50 0.27
C ILE A 165 -0.78 20.94 -1.08
N SER A 166 0.13 20.90 -2.06
CA SER A 166 -0.06 20.15 -3.31
C SER A 166 0.62 18.78 -3.19
N THR A 167 0.27 17.86 -4.08
CA THR A 167 0.82 16.49 -4.07
C THR A 167 1.52 16.17 -5.38
N GLN A 168 2.68 15.53 -5.30
CA GLN A 168 3.32 14.87 -6.43
C GLN A 168 3.27 13.35 -6.21
N TRP A 169 2.89 12.62 -7.25
CA TRP A 169 2.82 11.17 -7.20
C TRP A 169 3.93 10.53 -8.01
N VAL A 170 4.56 9.52 -7.42
CA VAL A 170 5.58 8.70 -8.05
C VAL A 170 5.10 7.25 -8.06
N LEU A 171 4.99 6.68 -9.25
CA LEU A 171 4.71 5.27 -9.46
C LEU A 171 6.02 4.53 -9.72
N ASN A 172 6.30 3.51 -8.92
CA ASN A 172 7.35 2.54 -9.17
C ASN A 172 6.74 1.21 -9.63
N VAL A 173 7.36 0.55 -10.61
CA VAL A 173 6.98 -0.77 -11.08
C VAL A 173 8.22 -1.63 -11.27
N HIS A 174 8.26 -2.77 -10.59
CA HIS A 174 9.25 -3.82 -10.71
C HIS A 174 8.62 -5.04 -11.39
N GLY A 175 8.97 -5.25 -12.66
CA GLY A 175 8.55 -6.39 -13.45
C GLY A 175 9.72 -7.29 -13.83
N VAL A 176 9.49 -8.60 -13.87
CA VAL A 176 10.46 -9.62 -14.27
C VAL A 176 9.84 -10.47 -15.37
N ASP A 177 10.42 -10.44 -16.57
CA ASP A 177 10.00 -11.33 -17.64
C ASP A 177 10.58 -12.73 -17.40
N ILE A 178 9.72 -13.70 -17.13
CA ILE A 178 10.15 -15.07 -16.80
C ILE A 178 9.85 -16.06 -17.93
N ARG A 179 9.52 -15.57 -19.13
CA ARG A 179 9.37 -16.42 -20.32
C ARG A 179 10.71 -17.06 -20.64
N GLY A 180 10.70 -18.38 -20.82
CA GLY A 180 11.92 -19.13 -21.16
C GLY A 180 12.95 -19.27 -20.05
N ALA A 181 12.69 -18.77 -18.83
CA ALA A 181 13.62 -18.86 -17.73
C ALA A 181 13.97 -20.33 -17.39
N VAL A 182 15.23 -20.58 -17.00
CA VAL A 182 15.69 -21.88 -16.51
C VAL A 182 14.96 -22.24 -15.23
N HIS A 183 14.93 -21.30 -14.27
CA HIS A 183 14.22 -21.43 -13.00
C HIS A 183 13.28 -20.25 -12.82
N LYS A 184 11.99 -20.43 -13.14
CA LYS A 184 10.98 -19.38 -12.97
C LYS A 184 10.90 -18.89 -11.52
N THR A 185 10.97 -19.82 -10.57
CA THR A 185 10.95 -19.54 -9.14
C THR A 185 12.15 -18.72 -8.71
N GLY A 186 13.36 -19.14 -9.11
CA GLY A 186 14.58 -18.40 -8.86
C GLY A 186 14.55 -16.97 -9.42
N CYS A 187 13.89 -16.75 -10.57
CA CYS A 187 13.67 -15.41 -11.09
C CYS A 187 12.76 -14.56 -10.19
N TYR A 188 11.56 -15.03 -9.86
CA TYR A 188 10.63 -14.20 -9.09
C TYR A 188 11.00 -14.06 -7.60
N GLU A 189 11.87 -14.94 -7.07
CA GLU A 189 12.48 -14.83 -5.73
C GLU A 189 13.83 -14.07 -5.74
N CYS A 190 14.27 -13.59 -6.90
CA CYS A 190 15.55 -12.91 -7.08
C CYS A 190 16.76 -13.71 -6.56
N GLN A 191 16.77 -15.04 -6.77
CA GLN A 191 17.91 -15.91 -6.43
C GLN A 191 19.11 -15.56 -7.31
N CYS A 192 20.27 -15.25 -6.71
CA CYS A 192 21.40 -14.68 -7.45
C CYS A 192 21.93 -15.59 -8.58
N ASN A 193 21.86 -16.91 -8.38
CA ASN A 193 22.27 -17.90 -9.38
C ASN A 193 21.34 -17.95 -10.62
N SER A 194 20.20 -17.27 -10.59
CA SER A 194 19.22 -17.24 -11.68
C SER A 194 19.39 -16.04 -12.61
N PHE A 195 20.34 -15.15 -12.34
CA PHE A 195 20.49 -13.86 -13.05
C PHE A 195 21.89 -13.63 -13.63
N THR A 196 21.93 -12.69 -14.58
CA THR A 196 23.11 -12.01 -15.09
C THR A 196 22.88 -10.49 -15.06
N GLY A 197 23.94 -9.69 -15.17
CA GLY A 197 23.82 -8.23 -15.31
C GLY A 197 23.59 -7.48 -13.99
N TYR A 198 24.03 -8.04 -12.86
CA TYR A 198 24.03 -7.40 -11.54
C TYR A 198 25.46 -7.28 -10.99
N ASP A 199 25.65 -6.43 -9.95
CA ASP A 199 26.95 -6.31 -9.27
C ASP A 199 27.18 -7.53 -8.36
N ALA A 200 28.16 -8.36 -8.73
CA ALA A 200 28.51 -9.57 -7.97
C ALA A 200 29.24 -9.27 -6.65
N ASN A 201 29.55 -8.00 -6.33
CA ASN A 201 30.08 -7.59 -5.03
C ASN A 201 28.97 -7.59 -3.96
N LEU A 202 28.47 -8.77 -3.64
CA LEU A 202 27.42 -8.99 -2.68
C LEU A 202 28.00 -9.24 -1.28
N PRO A 203 27.26 -8.92 -0.20
CA PRO A 203 27.63 -9.36 1.14
C PRO A 203 27.81 -10.88 1.21
N ASP A 204 28.74 -11.34 2.06
CA ASP A 204 28.97 -12.77 2.27
C ASP A 204 27.66 -13.47 2.68
N GLY A 205 27.34 -14.57 1.99
CA GLY A 205 26.13 -15.36 2.25
C GLY A 205 24.83 -14.76 1.68
N TYR A 206 24.87 -13.68 0.90
CA TYR A 206 23.68 -13.14 0.23
C TYR A 206 23.23 -14.04 -0.92
N LEU A 207 22.20 -14.86 -0.67
CA LEU A 207 21.70 -15.87 -1.64
C LEU A 207 20.70 -15.29 -2.66
N GLY A 208 19.99 -14.22 -2.30
CA GLY A 208 19.01 -13.60 -3.18
C GLY A 208 18.25 -12.43 -2.55
N GLY A 209 17.52 -11.71 -3.40
CA GLY A 209 16.82 -10.46 -3.11
C GLY A 209 17.18 -9.36 -4.12
N MET A 210 16.69 -8.14 -3.90
CA MET A 210 16.77 -7.02 -4.87
C MET A 210 18.16 -6.74 -5.45
N LYS A 211 19.26 -7.02 -4.72
CA LYS A 211 20.62 -6.81 -5.24
C LYS A 211 20.98 -7.73 -6.42
N CYS A 212 20.27 -8.84 -6.56
CA CYS A 212 20.49 -9.83 -7.60
C CYS A 212 19.55 -9.67 -8.81
N CYS A 213 18.49 -8.89 -8.65
CA CYS A 213 17.55 -8.53 -9.73
C CYS A 213 17.39 -7.00 -9.88
N PRO A 214 18.46 -6.21 -10.03
CA PRO A 214 18.35 -4.77 -10.28
C PRO A 214 17.77 -4.48 -11.68
N ASP A 215 17.40 -3.22 -11.94
CA ASP A 215 17.02 -2.76 -13.28
C ASP A 215 18.13 -3.10 -14.29
N GLY A 216 17.75 -3.78 -15.38
CA GLY A 216 18.69 -4.19 -16.43
C GLY A 216 19.35 -5.55 -16.21
N ALA A 217 19.16 -6.19 -15.05
CA ALA A 217 19.50 -7.60 -14.89
C ALA A 217 18.65 -8.49 -15.80
N ARG A 218 19.09 -9.73 -16.00
CA ARG A 218 18.40 -10.68 -16.87
C ARG A 218 18.41 -12.09 -16.29
N CYS A 219 17.25 -12.72 -16.20
CA CYS A 219 17.11 -14.14 -15.91
C CYS A 219 17.89 -15.00 -16.91
N LEU A 220 18.49 -16.07 -16.41
CA LEU A 220 19.01 -17.14 -17.24
C LEU A 220 17.86 -17.80 -18.02
N LEU A 221 18.04 -17.93 -19.32
CA LEU A 221 17.10 -18.58 -20.23
C LEU A 221 17.58 -20.00 -20.55
N ARG A 222 16.64 -20.90 -20.82
CA ARG A 222 16.99 -22.26 -21.27
C ARG A 222 17.59 -22.23 -22.67
N ASP A 223 18.58 -23.08 -22.92
CA ASP A 223 19.24 -23.20 -24.23
C ASP A 223 18.29 -23.65 -25.36
N ASP A 224 17.15 -24.25 -25.01
CA ASP A 224 16.11 -24.68 -25.94
C ASP A 224 15.05 -23.60 -26.21
N PHE A 225 15.07 -22.49 -25.46
CA PHE A 225 14.15 -21.37 -25.62
C PHE A 225 14.64 -20.45 -26.75
N ASN A 226 14.38 -20.88 -27.97
CA ASN A 226 14.90 -20.31 -29.21
C ASN A 226 13.79 -19.85 -30.15
N GLY A 227 14.15 -19.14 -31.22
CA GLY A 227 13.20 -18.71 -32.26
C GLY A 227 12.55 -17.35 -31.97
N ASP A 228 11.46 -17.04 -32.69
CA ASP A 228 10.83 -15.73 -32.65
C ASP A 228 10.32 -15.36 -31.26
N ASP A 229 9.78 -16.33 -30.50
CA ASP A 229 9.29 -16.12 -29.13
C ASP A 229 10.41 -15.69 -28.16
N ALA A 230 11.64 -16.17 -28.37
CA ALA A 230 12.81 -15.81 -27.57
C ALA A 230 13.34 -14.40 -27.85
N LEU A 231 13.01 -13.86 -29.02
CA LEU A 231 13.37 -12.51 -29.46
C LEU A 231 12.20 -11.52 -29.31
N MET A 232 10.98 -12.01 -29.05
CA MET A 232 9.76 -11.22 -29.04
C MET A 232 9.73 -10.26 -27.86
N GLU A 233 10.00 -8.99 -28.16
CA GLU A 233 9.76 -7.88 -27.25
C GLU A 233 8.26 -7.65 -27.08
N ARG A 234 7.81 -7.47 -25.84
CA ARG A 234 6.42 -7.13 -25.51
C ARG A 234 6.38 -5.86 -24.67
N THR A 235 5.41 -5.00 -24.95
CA THR A 235 5.14 -3.81 -24.14
C THR A 235 4.09 -4.14 -23.10
N VAL A 236 4.38 -3.83 -21.83
CA VAL A 236 3.43 -3.91 -20.71
C VAL A 236 3.24 -2.56 -20.07
N HIS A 237 2.05 -2.35 -19.51
CA HIS A 237 1.70 -1.19 -18.71
C HIS A 237 1.22 -1.67 -17.35
N LEU A 238 1.47 -0.89 -16.30
CA LEU A 238 0.66 -1.00 -15.09
C LEU A 238 -0.63 -0.23 -15.32
N LYS A 239 -1.76 -0.94 -15.36
CA LYS A 239 -3.09 -0.35 -15.30
C LYS A 239 -3.45 -0.19 -13.84
N TYR A 240 -3.86 1.01 -13.44
CA TYR A 240 -4.33 1.25 -12.09
C TYR A 240 -5.63 2.06 -12.10
N THR A 241 -6.52 1.68 -11.19
CA THR A 241 -7.86 2.24 -11.04
C THR A 241 -7.98 2.82 -9.65
N TRP A 242 -8.33 4.10 -9.60
CA TRP A 242 -8.43 4.86 -8.38
C TRP A 242 -9.89 5.20 -8.12
N THR A 243 -10.42 4.83 -6.95
CA THR A 243 -11.73 5.29 -6.50
C THR A 243 -11.54 6.33 -5.41
N TYR A 244 -12.21 7.46 -5.58
CA TYR A 244 -12.03 8.63 -4.73
C TYR A 244 -13.33 9.38 -4.50
N THR A 245 -13.35 10.19 -3.46
CA THR A 245 -14.46 11.11 -3.15
C THR A 245 -13.92 12.53 -2.96
N ALA A 246 -14.80 13.53 -3.02
CA ALA A 246 -14.44 14.90 -2.70
C ALA A 246 -13.95 14.97 -1.25
N LEU A 247 -12.87 15.72 -1.01
CA LEU A 247 -12.39 15.97 0.33
C LEU A 247 -13.33 16.99 1.01
N ASP A 248 -14.06 16.54 2.03
CA ASP A 248 -14.92 17.39 2.84
C ASP A 248 -14.94 16.93 4.32
N GLU A 249 -15.63 17.70 5.17
CA GLU A 249 -15.71 17.46 6.62
C GLU A 249 -16.31 16.10 7.04
N CYS A 250 -16.84 15.33 6.09
CA CYS A 250 -17.39 13.99 6.33
C CYS A 250 -16.40 12.86 6.06
N VAL A 251 -15.24 13.15 5.49
CA VAL A 251 -14.14 12.19 5.40
C VAL A 251 -13.46 12.10 6.76
N VAL A 252 -13.34 10.88 7.28
CA VAL A 252 -12.49 10.61 8.44
C VAL A 252 -11.10 10.25 7.91
N PRO A 253 -10.07 11.06 8.20
CA PRO A 253 -8.74 10.85 7.65
C PRO A 253 -8.08 9.61 8.23
N LEU A 254 -7.27 8.97 7.39
CA LEU A 254 -6.49 7.80 7.74
C LEU A 254 -5.01 8.11 7.76
N GLN A 255 -4.33 7.59 8.76
CA GLN A 255 -2.88 7.56 8.86
C GLN A 255 -2.35 6.23 8.35
N HIS A 256 -1.22 6.29 7.66
CA HIS A 256 -0.53 5.12 7.19
C HIS A 256 0.46 4.59 8.23
N VAL A 257 0.41 3.29 8.49
CA VAL A 257 1.37 2.59 9.34
C VAL A 257 1.93 1.41 8.55
N GLY A 258 3.24 1.42 8.32
CA GLY A 258 3.98 0.28 7.80
C GLY A 258 4.34 -0.67 8.94
N LEU A 259 4.26 -1.96 8.68
CA LEU A 259 4.69 -3.01 9.61
C LEU A 259 5.74 -3.86 8.91
N ASP A 260 6.82 -4.21 9.60
CA ASP A 260 7.88 -5.09 9.10
C ASP A 260 8.32 -6.07 10.20
N VAL A 261 8.39 -7.36 9.89
CA VAL A 261 8.88 -8.39 10.81
C VAL A 261 10.38 -8.31 11.09
N LEU A 262 11.15 -7.60 10.24
CA LEU A 262 12.56 -7.32 10.47
C LEU A 262 12.77 -6.14 11.43
N GLY A 263 11.71 -5.38 11.73
CA GLY A 263 11.72 -4.22 12.62
C GLY A 263 12.22 -2.94 11.95
N ASP A 264 12.10 -1.82 12.66
CA ASP A 264 12.38 -0.48 12.10
C ASP A 264 13.86 -0.17 11.85
N ASP A 265 14.76 -0.92 12.47
CA ASP A 265 16.21 -0.77 12.32
C ASP A 265 16.78 -1.58 11.14
N ALA A 266 15.92 -2.32 10.41
CA ALA A 266 16.35 -3.13 9.29
C ALA A 266 16.66 -2.27 8.05
N ASN A 267 17.88 -2.39 7.53
CA ASN A 267 18.27 -1.76 6.26
C ASN A 267 17.71 -2.49 5.02
N THR A 268 16.84 -3.48 5.22
CA THR A 268 16.24 -4.33 4.19
C THR A 268 14.84 -4.73 4.63
N ILE A 269 13.96 -4.92 3.65
CA ILE A 269 12.57 -5.38 3.81
C ILE A 269 12.40 -6.83 3.33
N GLU A 270 13.49 -7.41 2.81
CA GLU A 270 13.59 -8.77 2.32
C GLU A 270 14.56 -9.58 3.17
N TYR A 271 14.25 -10.87 3.33
CA TYR A 271 15.12 -11.82 4.00
C TYR A 271 15.14 -13.17 3.26
N THR A 272 16.05 -14.04 3.69
CA THR A 272 16.18 -15.41 3.18
C THR A 272 15.65 -16.38 4.21
N ILE A 273 14.87 -17.36 3.75
CA ILE A 273 14.48 -18.52 4.52
C ILE A 273 15.44 -19.64 4.16
N GLU A 274 16.26 -20.01 5.14
CA GLU A 274 17.20 -21.11 5.01
C GLU A 274 16.51 -22.47 5.22
N GLY A 275 17.13 -23.50 4.64
CA GLY A 275 16.68 -24.87 4.76
C GLY A 275 15.81 -25.31 3.59
N HIS A 276 15.49 -26.61 3.61
CA HIS A 276 14.70 -27.28 2.58
C HIS A 276 13.88 -28.38 3.24
N CYS A 277 12.60 -28.43 2.88
CA CYS A 277 11.68 -29.51 3.23
C CYS A 277 11.06 -30.12 1.97
N ASN A 278 10.63 -31.37 2.08
CA ASN A 278 9.85 -32.02 1.02
C ASN A 278 8.38 -31.60 1.12
N ALA A 279 7.66 -31.64 -0.01
CA ALA A 279 6.24 -31.28 -0.06
C ALA A 279 5.35 -32.06 0.92
N GLU A 280 5.70 -33.32 1.22
CA GLU A 280 4.96 -34.16 2.19
C GLU A 280 5.04 -33.64 3.64
N ASP A 281 6.02 -32.79 3.93
CA ASP A 281 6.32 -32.27 5.27
C ASP A 281 5.79 -30.84 5.49
N PHE A 282 4.99 -30.30 4.57
CA PHE A 282 4.55 -28.91 4.53
C PHE A 282 3.93 -28.37 5.84
N LEU A 283 3.23 -29.21 6.60
CA LEU A 283 2.59 -28.81 7.87
C LEU A 283 3.44 -29.12 9.12
N LYS A 284 4.62 -29.73 8.96
CA LYS A 284 5.50 -30.01 10.08
C LYS A 284 6.06 -28.70 10.64
N PRO A 285 6.04 -28.47 11.96
CA PRO A 285 6.52 -27.22 12.55
C PRO A 285 7.94 -26.82 12.16
N GLU A 286 8.85 -27.80 11.99
CA GLU A 286 10.23 -27.59 11.55
C GLU A 286 10.35 -27.06 10.10
N CYS A 287 9.32 -27.28 9.29
CA CYS A 287 9.22 -26.84 7.89
C CYS A 287 8.50 -25.50 7.72
N VAL A 288 8.22 -24.80 8.84
CA VAL A 288 7.65 -23.46 8.83
C VAL A 288 8.67 -22.49 9.39
N ASP A 289 9.05 -21.49 8.60
CA ASP A 289 9.75 -20.32 9.11
C ASP A 289 8.75 -19.35 9.73
N VAL A 290 9.08 -18.83 10.91
CA VAL A 290 8.25 -17.86 11.64
C VAL A 290 9.13 -16.66 11.98
N ARG A 291 8.69 -15.48 11.56
CA ARG A 291 9.32 -14.20 11.90
C ARG A 291 8.30 -13.30 12.55
N GLU A 292 8.72 -12.59 13.58
CA GLU A 292 7.87 -11.65 14.28
C GLU A 292 8.64 -10.43 14.76
N SER A 293 7.92 -9.32 14.84
CA SER A 293 8.37 -8.08 15.45
C SER A 293 7.30 -7.55 16.42
N ILE A 294 7.76 -6.72 17.35
CA ILE A 294 6.89 -5.93 18.22
C ILE A 294 7.05 -4.47 17.79
N ILE A 295 5.93 -3.85 17.42
CA ILE A 295 5.87 -2.50 16.89
C ILE A 295 5.05 -1.66 17.86
N GLU A 296 5.58 -0.54 18.31
CA GLU A 296 4.87 0.39 19.16
C GLU A 296 3.99 1.32 18.31
N ALA A 297 2.68 1.35 18.57
CA ALA A 297 1.76 2.18 17.81
C ALA A 297 2.03 3.68 18.06
N GLU A 298 2.53 4.40 17.06
CA GLU A 298 2.77 5.86 17.16
C GLU A 298 1.50 6.65 17.51
N HIS A 299 0.34 6.14 17.07
CA HIS A 299 -0.97 6.76 17.18
C HIS A 299 -2.03 5.76 17.66
N GLY A 300 -3.02 6.24 18.41
CA GLY A 300 -4.17 5.46 18.85
C GLY A 300 -5.39 5.77 17.99
N GLY A 301 -6.26 4.79 17.76
CA GLY A 301 -7.32 4.93 16.77
C GLY A 301 -8.08 3.67 16.43
N ASP A 302 -9.00 3.81 15.48
CA ASP A 302 -9.66 2.70 14.82
C ASP A 302 -8.75 2.17 13.69
N VAL A 303 -8.37 0.91 13.76
CA VAL A 303 -7.71 0.17 12.68
C VAL A 303 -8.75 -0.14 11.61
N VAL A 304 -8.70 0.60 10.51
CA VAL A 304 -9.73 0.57 9.46
C VAL A 304 -9.42 -0.47 8.40
N TYR A 305 -8.15 -0.63 8.05
CA TYR A 305 -7.71 -1.53 6.99
C TYR A 305 -6.33 -2.09 7.32
N VAL A 306 -6.14 -3.39 7.11
CA VAL A 306 -4.83 -4.06 7.22
C VAL A 306 -4.69 -5.06 6.07
N VAL A 307 -3.55 -5.04 5.40
CA VAL A 307 -3.17 -6.07 4.41
C VAL A 307 -1.67 -6.32 4.46
N ALA A 308 -1.26 -7.57 4.29
CA ALA A 308 0.16 -7.91 4.18
C ALA A 308 0.61 -7.99 2.72
N HIS A 309 1.88 -7.72 2.47
CA HIS A 309 2.54 -8.08 1.22
C HIS A 309 3.41 -9.29 1.47
N LEU A 310 3.09 -10.40 0.78
CA LEU A 310 3.68 -11.69 1.04
C LEU A 310 3.97 -12.37 -0.30
N HIS A 311 5.22 -12.75 -0.51
CA HIS A 311 5.62 -13.54 -1.67
C HIS A 311 5.13 -15.00 -1.60
N THR A 312 5.26 -15.70 -2.72
CA THR A 312 5.05 -17.15 -2.85
C THR A 312 5.72 -17.92 -1.71
N TYR A 313 5.14 -19.06 -1.33
CA TYR A 313 5.48 -19.88 -0.16
C TYR A 313 5.07 -19.30 1.20
N SER A 314 4.46 -18.11 1.22
CA SER A 314 3.83 -17.61 2.45
C SER A 314 2.66 -18.50 2.88
N LEU A 315 2.54 -18.65 4.20
CA LEU A 315 1.42 -19.27 4.90
C LEU A 315 0.49 -18.23 5.55
N GLY A 316 0.78 -16.95 5.36
CA GLY A 316 0.02 -15.83 5.90
C GLY A 316 0.74 -15.03 6.98
N SER A 317 0.09 -13.95 7.38
CA SER A 317 0.52 -13.07 8.45
C SER A 317 -0.55 -12.92 9.51
N THR A 318 -0.16 -12.49 10.70
CA THR A 318 -1.10 -12.19 11.78
C THR A 318 -0.62 -11.00 12.61
N LEU A 319 -1.55 -10.12 12.93
CA LEU A 319 -1.35 -8.94 13.76
C LEU A 319 -2.20 -9.08 15.03
N TRP A 320 -1.57 -8.94 16.19
CA TRP A 320 -2.22 -8.95 17.50
C TRP A 320 -2.01 -7.64 18.24
N GLY A 321 -3.00 -7.28 19.07
CA GLY A 321 -2.84 -6.27 20.10
C GLY A 321 -2.04 -6.79 21.29
N GLU A 322 -1.63 -5.88 22.17
CA GLU A 322 -0.78 -6.20 23.32
C GLU A 322 -1.48 -7.17 24.30
N ASP A 323 -2.80 -7.11 24.38
CA ASP A 323 -3.67 -7.97 25.17
C ASP A 323 -3.92 -9.36 24.53
N GLY A 324 -3.29 -9.63 23.38
CA GLY A 324 -3.41 -10.89 22.64
C GLY A 324 -4.64 -10.98 21.73
N ARG A 325 -5.46 -9.92 21.61
CA ARG A 325 -6.58 -9.91 20.67
C ARG A 325 -6.10 -9.98 19.23
N LEU A 326 -6.81 -10.73 18.40
CA LEU A 326 -6.55 -10.77 16.96
C LEU A 326 -7.05 -9.46 16.32
N ILE A 327 -6.15 -8.70 15.70
CA ILE A 327 -6.50 -7.50 14.93
C ILE A 327 -6.76 -7.90 13.47
N CYS A 328 -5.81 -8.60 12.87
CA CYS A 328 -5.93 -9.03 11.48
C CYS A 328 -5.17 -10.32 11.22
N ARG A 329 -5.73 -11.15 10.34
CA ARG A 329 -5.04 -12.28 9.72
C ARG A 329 -5.14 -12.14 8.21
N SER A 330 -4.00 -12.14 7.55
CA SER A 330 -3.90 -11.99 6.10
C SER A 330 -3.36 -13.28 5.50
N ASP A 331 -4.26 -14.12 4.99
CA ASP A 331 -3.89 -15.39 4.36
C ASP A 331 -3.75 -15.18 2.83
N PRO A 332 -2.68 -15.70 2.19
CA PRO A 332 -2.53 -15.64 0.74
C PRO A 332 -3.52 -16.59 0.06
N VAL A 333 -4.00 -16.18 -1.11
CA VAL A 333 -4.79 -17.01 -2.02
C VAL A 333 -3.90 -17.37 -3.20
N TYR A 334 -3.68 -18.68 -3.39
CA TYR A 334 -2.94 -19.20 -4.52
C TYR A 334 -3.88 -19.50 -5.69
N GLY A 335 -3.42 -19.24 -6.91
CA GLY A 335 -4.15 -19.65 -8.10
C GLY A 335 -4.17 -21.16 -8.25
N GLU A 336 -5.15 -21.66 -9.01
CA GLU A 336 -5.35 -23.11 -9.28
C GLU A 336 -5.47 -23.43 -10.78
N GLY A 337 -5.32 -22.42 -11.64
CA GLY A 337 -5.53 -22.51 -13.09
C GLY A 337 -4.36 -21.96 -13.91
N ASN A 338 -4.68 -21.52 -15.12
CA ASN A 338 -3.71 -21.05 -16.12
C ASN A 338 -4.13 -19.72 -16.79
N THR A 339 -5.07 -19.00 -16.19
CA THR A 339 -5.55 -17.70 -16.65
C THR A 339 -4.98 -16.59 -15.77
N ALA A 340 -4.91 -15.36 -16.30
CA ALA A 340 -4.40 -14.22 -15.55
C ALA A 340 -5.22 -13.98 -14.27
N GLY A 341 -4.54 -13.93 -13.13
CA GLY A 341 -5.14 -13.80 -11.80
C GLY A 341 -5.61 -15.13 -11.22
N ASN A 342 -5.31 -16.27 -11.83
CA ASN A 342 -5.60 -17.59 -11.26
C ASN A 342 -4.48 -18.59 -11.61
N GLU A 343 -3.24 -18.11 -11.74
CA GLU A 343 -2.11 -18.94 -12.15
C GLU A 343 -1.66 -19.87 -11.00
N SER A 344 -1.65 -21.18 -11.27
CA SER A 344 -1.20 -22.19 -10.31
C SER A 344 0.21 -21.91 -9.82
N GLY A 345 0.38 -21.93 -8.48
CA GLY A 345 1.67 -21.69 -7.83
C GLY A 345 2.05 -20.22 -7.65
N TYR A 346 1.16 -19.28 -7.99
CA TYR A 346 1.34 -17.85 -7.73
C TYR A 346 0.33 -17.35 -6.69
N VAL A 347 0.75 -16.40 -5.88
CA VAL A 347 -0.17 -15.63 -5.02
C VAL A 347 -0.95 -14.67 -5.92
N VAL A 348 -2.27 -14.82 -5.94
CA VAL A 348 -3.19 -14.04 -6.79
C VAL A 348 -4.10 -13.10 -6.01
N SER A 349 -4.13 -13.25 -4.68
CA SER A 349 -4.75 -12.34 -3.72
C SER A 349 -4.10 -12.51 -2.35
N ILE A 350 -4.26 -11.53 -1.48
CA ILE A 350 -4.04 -11.67 -0.04
C ILE A 350 -5.29 -11.17 0.67
N GLN A 351 -5.75 -11.91 1.68
CA GLN A 351 -6.88 -11.48 2.49
C GLN A 351 -6.53 -10.19 3.24
N HIS A 352 -7.35 -9.15 3.09
CA HIS A 352 -7.30 -7.95 3.92
C HIS A 352 -8.28 -8.05 5.08
N CYS A 353 -8.11 -7.19 6.08
CA CYS A 353 -9.03 -7.05 7.19
C CYS A 353 -9.56 -5.62 7.27
N ASN A 354 -10.81 -5.49 7.70
CA ASN A 354 -11.43 -4.21 8.08
C ASN A 354 -11.84 -4.22 9.57
N PRO A 355 -10.90 -4.19 10.53
CA PRO A 355 -11.21 -4.43 11.95
C PRO A 355 -12.21 -3.43 12.53
N ALA A 356 -12.22 -2.17 12.08
CA ALA A 356 -13.18 -1.16 12.49
C ALA A 356 -14.65 -1.51 12.16
N LEU A 357 -14.90 -2.42 11.20
CA LEU A 357 -16.24 -2.93 10.90
C LEU A 357 -16.65 -4.11 11.79
N MET A 358 -15.71 -4.68 12.54
CA MET A 358 -15.96 -5.81 13.43
C MET A 358 -16.51 -5.31 14.76
N ALA A 359 -17.45 -6.05 15.36
CA ALA A 359 -18.07 -5.63 16.62
C ALA A 359 -17.08 -5.69 17.80
N GLY A 360 -17.07 -4.65 18.64
CA GLY A 360 -16.28 -4.59 19.88
C GLY A 360 -15.00 -3.76 19.76
N GLU A 361 -14.09 -3.90 20.73
CA GLU A 361 -12.81 -3.15 20.78
C GLU A 361 -11.69 -3.77 19.91
N PHE A 362 -11.97 -4.87 19.20
CA PHE A 362 -11.00 -5.57 18.35
C PHE A 362 -10.36 -4.68 17.29
N GLY A 363 -11.08 -3.67 16.81
CA GLY A 363 -10.61 -2.72 15.81
C GLY A 363 -9.95 -1.47 16.39
N LYS A 364 -9.70 -1.36 17.70
CA LYS A 364 -9.07 -0.16 18.30
C LYS A 364 -7.65 -0.45 18.72
N ILE A 365 -6.75 0.53 18.61
CA ILE A 365 -5.40 0.47 19.20
C ILE A 365 -5.16 1.71 20.06
N ALA A 366 -4.41 1.56 21.14
CA ALA A 366 -3.96 2.70 21.94
C ALA A 366 -2.61 3.23 21.43
N LYS A 367 -2.38 4.53 21.62
CA LYS A 367 -1.04 5.10 21.41
C LYS A 367 -0.06 4.45 22.38
N GLY A 368 1.08 4.00 21.86
CA GLY A 368 2.09 3.26 22.63
C GLY A 368 1.76 1.79 22.84
N GLU A 369 0.64 1.28 22.32
CA GLU A 369 0.31 -0.14 22.40
C GLU A 369 1.33 -0.97 21.60
N LYS A 370 1.78 -2.08 22.18
CA LYS A 370 2.69 -3.01 21.52
C LYS A 370 1.94 -3.99 20.63
N LEU A 371 2.05 -3.79 19.33
CA LEU A 371 1.46 -4.66 18.33
C LEU A 371 2.44 -5.77 17.97
N ARG A 372 2.01 -7.02 18.03
CA ARG A 372 2.81 -8.15 17.57
C ARG A 372 2.44 -8.45 16.12
N PHE A 373 3.39 -8.32 15.21
CA PHE A 373 3.22 -8.69 13.80
C PHE A 373 4.07 -9.92 13.50
N GLN A 374 3.46 -10.95 12.92
CA GLN A 374 4.13 -12.20 12.57
C GLN A 374 3.81 -12.59 11.14
N VAL A 375 4.79 -13.16 10.46
CA VAL A 375 4.60 -13.85 9.18
C VAL A 375 5.10 -15.28 9.28
N ARG A 376 4.50 -16.14 8.46
CA ARG A 376 4.84 -17.55 8.36
C ARG A 376 5.09 -17.91 6.92
N TYR A 377 6.13 -18.69 6.68
CA TYR A 377 6.48 -19.19 5.36
C TYR A 377 6.80 -20.68 5.42
N SER A 378 6.52 -21.37 4.33
CA SER A 378 6.98 -22.74 4.13
C SER A 378 8.47 -22.78 3.83
N LYS A 379 9.14 -23.86 4.25
CA LYS A 379 10.50 -24.23 3.81
C LYS A 379 10.48 -25.29 2.70
N VAL A 380 9.29 -25.68 2.24
CA VAL A 380 9.13 -26.68 1.17
C VAL A 380 9.70 -26.13 -0.13
N ASP A 381 10.52 -26.94 -0.80
CA ASP A 381 11.22 -26.57 -2.03
C ASP A 381 12.20 -25.39 -1.85
N GLY A 382 12.57 -25.09 -0.61
CA GLY A 382 13.53 -24.04 -0.26
C GLY A 382 14.99 -24.37 -0.63
N PRO A 383 15.93 -23.43 -0.38
CA PRO A 383 15.72 -22.16 0.33
C PRO A 383 14.93 -21.14 -0.50
N HIS A 384 14.25 -20.22 0.19
CA HIS A 384 13.52 -19.11 -0.43
C HIS A 384 14.26 -17.80 -0.17
N THR A 385 14.46 -17.00 -1.22
CA THR A 385 15.15 -15.71 -1.11
C THR A 385 14.22 -14.56 -1.45
N GLY A 386 14.61 -13.35 -1.04
CA GLY A 386 13.83 -12.15 -1.37
C GLY A 386 12.41 -12.19 -0.80
N VAL A 387 12.12 -13.00 0.22
CA VAL A 387 10.77 -13.04 0.80
C VAL A 387 10.56 -11.79 1.65
N MET A 388 9.32 -11.33 1.67
CA MET A 388 8.92 -10.15 2.43
C MET A 388 8.05 -10.55 3.62
N GLY A 389 8.05 -9.71 4.65
CA GLY A 389 7.18 -9.87 5.80
C GLY A 389 6.69 -8.53 6.26
N VAL A 390 5.97 -7.84 5.38
CA VAL A 390 5.53 -6.46 5.60
C VAL A 390 4.02 -6.33 5.47
N ALA A 391 3.45 -5.31 6.10
CA ALA A 391 2.03 -5.00 5.98
C ALA A 391 1.76 -3.51 6.00
N PHE A 392 0.63 -3.14 5.40
CA PHE A 392 0.06 -1.82 5.46
C PHE A 392 -1.16 -1.81 6.36
N MET A 393 -1.10 -0.99 7.40
CA MET A 393 -2.20 -0.71 8.29
C MET A 393 -2.65 0.75 8.10
N LYS A 394 -3.96 0.98 8.12
CA LYS A 394 -4.58 2.31 8.06
C LYS A 394 -5.36 2.55 9.35
N VAL A 395 -5.03 3.63 10.04
CA VAL A 395 -5.59 3.96 11.36
C VAL A 395 -6.28 5.32 11.30
N ALA A 396 -7.53 5.38 11.74
CA ALA A 396 -8.23 6.64 11.97
C ALA A 396 -8.04 7.07 13.42
N GLU A 397 -7.47 8.25 13.64
CA GLU A 397 -7.27 8.75 15.00
C GLU A 397 -8.60 8.85 15.75
N THR A 398 -8.61 8.45 17.02
CA THR A 398 -9.82 8.55 17.85
C THR A 398 -10.15 10.02 18.04
N GLN A 399 -11.12 10.55 17.29
CA GLN A 399 -11.58 11.91 17.50
C GLN A 399 -12.27 12.01 18.86
N LEU A 400 -11.55 12.54 19.85
CA LEU A 400 -12.12 13.02 21.09
C LEU A 400 -13.07 14.19 20.76
N GLY A 401 -14.33 13.88 20.45
CA GLY A 401 -15.42 14.86 20.52
C GLY A 401 -16.23 15.16 19.26
N ASN A 402 -16.38 14.24 18.29
CA ASN A 402 -17.43 14.40 17.26
C ASN A 402 -18.59 13.39 17.43
N PRO A 403 -19.71 13.78 18.09
CA PRO A 403 -20.86 12.90 18.35
C PRO A 403 -21.59 12.42 17.08
N ALA A 404 -21.24 12.94 15.89
CA ALA A 404 -21.93 12.62 14.65
C ALA A 404 -21.54 11.26 14.05
N ALA A 405 -20.28 10.81 14.20
CA ALA A 405 -19.82 9.55 13.60
C ALA A 405 -20.32 8.30 14.33
N ILE A 406 -20.54 8.40 15.65
CA ILE A 406 -20.95 7.27 16.49
C ILE A 406 -22.42 6.84 16.23
N ARG A 407 -23.25 7.70 15.64
CA ARG A 407 -24.69 7.40 15.43
C ARG A 407 -24.99 6.49 14.24
N SER A 408 -24.04 6.24 13.34
CA SER A 408 -24.27 5.43 12.14
C SER A 408 -24.25 3.91 12.41
N ILE A 409 -23.48 3.45 13.40
CA ILE A 409 -23.25 2.00 13.61
C ILE A 409 -24.39 1.32 14.38
N THR A 410 -25.23 2.07 15.10
CA THR A 410 -26.30 1.51 15.93
C THR A 410 -27.63 1.20 15.22
N ASN A 411 -27.77 1.46 13.91
CA ASN A 411 -29.06 1.34 13.20
C ASN A 411 -29.12 0.23 12.12
N LEU A 412 -28.35 -0.84 12.25
CA LEU A 412 -28.64 -2.10 11.58
C LEU A 412 -29.14 -3.12 12.63
N ARG A 413 -30.47 -3.10 12.86
CA ARG A 413 -31.19 -4.15 13.58
C ARG A 413 -31.89 -5.06 12.56
N ILE A 414 -31.52 -6.34 12.63
CA ILE A 414 -32.20 -7.59 12.21
C ILE A 414 -32.48 -7.76 10.72
#